data_AF-A0A4Y5ZPC1-F1
#
_entry.id   AF-A0A4Y5ZPC1-F1
#
_cell.length_a   1.000
_cell.length_b   1.000
_cell.length_c   1.000
_cell.angle_alpha   90.00
_cell.angle_beta   90.00
_cell.angle_gamma   90.00
#
_symmetry.space_group_name_H-M   'P 1'
#
loop_
_entity.id
_entity.type
_entity.pdbx_description
1 polymer ?
#
loop_
_entity_poly.entity_id
_entity_poly.type
_entity_poly.pdbx_seq_one_letter_code
_entity_poly.pdbx_strand_id
1 'polypeptide(L)'
;MKTALLLERLQNQLIALRAQATPLMGHATLKPRFDRQLFRTRSTVIQDYLAEAQTNLDELRHAVESEQQEQVAWLAEHLTEQITALHREIAAWPLRAWDSASPGLGKWQRKRLENREFERRLFEMKREREARLNTSETLEEQQLLMREISALEGRIVRCRQALDEIERVIERLTR
;
A
#
# COMPACT_ATOMS: atom_id res chain seq x y z
N MET A 1 12.20 22.94 17.29
CA MET A 1 12.45 22.71 15.85
C MET A 1 12.82 21.26 15.50
N LYS A 2 13.73 20.59 16.22
CA LYS A 2 14.13 19.20 15.91
C LYS A 2 12.97 18.18 16.04
N THR A 3 12.10 18.34 17.04
CA THR A 3 10.94 17.45 17.28
C THR A 3 9.84 17.58 16.23
N ALA A 4 9.54 18.79 15.78
CA ALA A 4 8.56 19.05 14.74
C ALA A 4 8.93 18.39 13.40
N LEU A 5 10.21 18.52 12.99
CA LEU A 5 10.71 17.87 11.76
C LEU A 5 10.70 16.34 11.86
N LEU A 6 10.95 15.78 13.05
CA LEU A 6 10.88 14.35 13.29
C LEU A 6 9.44 13.83 13.16
N LEU A 7 8.48 14.52 13.79
CA LEU A 7 7.05 14.19 13.70
C LEU A 7 6.57 14.21 12.25
N GLU A 8 6.89 15.27 11.52
CA GLU A 8 6.54 15.42 10.10
C GLU A 8 7.14 14.28 9.26
N ARG A 9 8.40 13.91 9.50
CA ARG A 9 9.05 12.80 8.80
C ARG A 9 8.36 11.47 9.07
N LEU A 10 8.09 11.14 10.33
CA LEU A 10 7.43 9.89 10.73
C LEU A 10 6.01 9.81 10.15
N GLN A 11 5.28 10.93 10.19
CA GLN A 11 3.95 11.05 9.58
C GLN A 11 4.01 10.81 8.07
N ASN A 12 4.93 11.45 7.36
CA ASN A 12 5.09 11.27 5.91
C ASN A 12 5.49 9.84 5.55
N GLN A 13 6.34 9.20 6.36
CA GLN A 13 6.70 7.80 6.18
C GLN A 13 5.49 6.88 6.38
N LEU A 14 4.66 7.13 7.39
CA LEU A 14 3.46 6.32 7.65
C LEU A 14 2.39 6.49 6.57
N ILE A 15 2.22 7.72 6.04
CA ILE A 15 1.33 7.99 4.90
C ILE A 15 1.81 7.23 3.66
N ALA A 16 3.10 7.33 3.33
CA ALA A 16 3.68 6.62 2.19
C ALA A 16 3.55 5.10 2.35
N LEU A 17 3.77 4.60 3.56
CA LEU A 17 3.63 3.18 3.91
C LEU A 17 2.19 2.70 3.75
N ARG A 18 1.19 3.47 4.22
CA ARG A 18 -0.23 3.16 4.00
C ARG A 18 -0.58 3.14 2.52
N ALA A 19 -0.09 4.10 1.74
CA ALA A 19 -0.31 4.11 0.29
C ALA A 19 0.25 2.85 -0.37
N GLN A 20 1.46 2.42 0.00
CA GLN A 20 2.07 1.17 -0.47
C GLN A 20 1.33 -0.08 0.00
N ALA A 21 0.76 -0.04 1.21
CA ALA A 21 0.00 -1.13 1.79
C ALA A 21 -1.47 -1.20 1.33
N THR A 22 -1.99 -0.18 0.62
CA THR A 22 -3.36 -0.16 0.06
C THR A 22 -3.78 -1.49 -0.60
N PRO A 23 -2.97 -2.11 -1.49
CA PRO A 23 -3.31 -3.41 -2.06
C PRO A 23 -3.40 -4.55 -1.03
N LEU A 24 -2.80 -4.41 0.15
CA LEU A 24 -2.68 -5.45 1.17
C LEU A 24 -3.66 -5.29 2.34
N MET A 25 -4.41 -4.18 2.42
CA MET A 25 -5.24 -3.85 3.59
C MET A 25 -6.25 -4.94 3.99
N GLY A 26 -6.73 -5.74 3.03
CA GLY A 26 -7.64 -6.87 3.27
C GLY A 26 -6.98 -8.26 3.26
N HIS A 27 -5.66 -8.36 3.12
CA HIS A 27 -4.98 -9.64 3.04
C HIS A 27 -4.65 -10.17 4.43
N ALA A 28 -5.34 -11.25 4.80
CA ALA A 28 -5.03 -12.03 5.98
C ALA A 28 -3.89 -13.03 5.71
N THR A 29 -2.90 -13.02 6.57
CA THR A 29 -1.87 -14.05 6.68
C THR A 29 -2.37 -15.22 7.52
N LEU A 30 -1.71 -16.38 7.42
CA LEU A 30 -2.09 -17.56 8.21
C LEU A 30 -1.79 -17.40 9.71
N LYS A 31 -0.79 -16.56 10.06
CA LYS A 31 -0.35 -16.28 11.43
C LYS A 31 0.16 -14.84 11.55
N PRO A 32 0.09 -14.22 12.73
CA PRO A 32 0.67 -12.90 12.99
C PRO A 32 2.12 -12.83 12.52
N ARG A 33 2.48 -11.78 11.77
CA ARG A 33 3.79 -11.68 11.10
C ARG A 33 4.85 -10.96 11.89
N PHE A 34 4.45 -10.09 12.81
CA PHE A 34 5.37 -9.26 13.56
C PHE A 34 5.59 -9.79 14.97
N ASP A 35 6.78 -9.52 15.50
CA ASP A 35 7.14 -9.84 16.88
C ASP A 35 6.26 -9.06 17.87
N ARG A 36 5.99 -9.68 19.03
CA ARG A 36 5.22 -9.09 20.13
C ARG A 36 5.94 -7.92 20.80
N GLN A 37 7.27 -7.89 20.72
CA GLN A 37 8.05 -6.77 21.23
C GLN A 37 7.86 -5.51 20.38
N LEU A 38 7.57 -5.70 19.09
CA LEU A 38 7.42 -4.60 18.14
C LEU A 38 5.96 -4.18 17.95
N PHE A 39 5.02 -5.12 18.01
CA PHE A 39 3.59 -4.83 17.92
C PHE A 39 2.80 -5.59 18.98
N ARG A 40 1.87 -4.89 19.63
CA ARG A 40 0.97 -5.48 20.63
C ARG A 40 -0.10 -6.34 19.97
N THR A 41 -0.59 -5.90 18.81
CA THR A 41 -1.64 -6.56 18.05
C THR A 41 -1.17 -7.92 17.50
N ARG A 42 -2.04 -8.93 17.59
CA ARG A 42 -1.84 -10.26 17.00
C ARG A 42 -2.72 -10.48 15.76
N SER A 43 -2.91 -9.43 14.98
CA SER A 43 -3.74 -9.54 13.80
C SER A 43 -3.05 -10.36 12.73
N THR A 44 -3.85 -11.01 11.90
CA THR A 44 -3.39 -11.62 10.67
C THR A 44 -3.42 -10.64 9.50
N VAL A 45 -4.04 -9.47 9.64
CA VAL A 45 -4.11 -8.45 8.59
C VAL A 45 -3.15 -7.30 8.85
N ILE A 46 -2.52 -6.78 7.78
CA ILE A 46 -1.53 -5.70 7.90
C ILE A 46 -2.17 -4.35 8.29
N GLN A 47 -3.46 -4.18 8.01
CA GLN A 47 -4.22 -2.98 8.34
C GLN A 47 -4.21 -2.68 9.85
N ASP A 48 -4.32 -3.70 10.69
CA ASP A 48 -4.38 -3.49 12.15
C ASP A 48 -3.03 -3.04 12.70
N TYR A 49 -1.92 -3.50 12.12
CA TYR A 49 -0.58 -3.02 12.46
C TYR A 49 -0.35 -1.57 12.03
N LEU A 50 -0.91 -1.16 10.88
CA LEU A 50 -0.92 0.24 10.42
C LEU A 50 -1.82 1.15 11.27
N ALA A 51 -2.87 0.58 11.88
CA ALA A 51 -3.70 1.29 12.84
C ALA A 51 -2.93 1.50 14.16
N GLU A 52 -2.27 0.45 14.67
CA GLU A 52 -1.43 0.55 15.88
C GLU A 52 -0.30 1.58 15.72
N ALA A 53 0.42 1.56 14.60
CA ALA A 53 1.48 2.55 14.33
C ALA A 53 0.92 3.99 14.22
N GLN A 54 -0.32 4.16 13.75
CA GLN A 54 -0.97 5.47 13.75
C GLN A 54 -1.33 5.94 15.16
N THR A 55 -1.88 5.04 15.99
CA THR A 55 -2.15 5.35 17.40
C THR A 55 -0.88 5.76 18.13
N ASN A 56 0.23 5.05 17.93
CA ASN A 56 1.52 5.40 18.52
C ASN A 56 2.04 6.77 18.05
N LEU A 57 1.78 7.15 16.78
CA LEU A 57 2.14 8.48 16.26
C LEU A 57 1.30 9.59 16.93
N ASP A 58 0.02 9.35 17.16
CA ASP A 58 -0.84 10.29 17.86
C ASP A 58 -0.44 10.42 19.35
N GLU A 59 -0.06 9.31 20.00
CA GLU A 59 0.54 9.34 21.34
C GLU A 59 1.86 10.13 21.37
N LEU A 60 2.73 9.96 20.36
CA LEU A 60 3.98 10.71 20.25
C LEU A 60 3.71 12.22 20.12
N ARG A 61 2.69 12.63 19.36
CA ARG A 61 2.30 14.04 19.24
C ARG A 61 1.89 14.61 20.60
N HIS A 62 1.05 13.90 21.35
CA HIS A 62 0.64 14.32 22.68
C HIS A 62 1.80 14.37 23.69
N ALA A 63 2.75 13.42 23.62
CA ALA A 63 3.94 13.42 24.47
C ALA A 63 4.87 14.61 24.19
N VAL A 64 4.96 15.04 22.91
CA VAL A 64 5.70 16.26 22.52
C VAL A 64 5.01 17.51 23.06
N GLU A 65 3.68 17.60 22.96
CA GLU A 65 2.89 18.71 23.52
C GLU A 65 3.02 18.80 25.05
N SER A 66 3.13 17.64 25.71
CA SER A 66 3.27 17.52 27.17
C SER A 66 4.72 17.62 27.66
N GLU A 67 5.68 17.91 26.77
CA GLU A 67 7.12 18.02 27.05
C GLU A 67 7.77 16.80 27.72
N GLN A 68 7.21 15.59 27.51
CA GLN A 68 7.69 14.34 28.11
C GLN A 68 8.86 13.74 27.32
N GLN A 69 10.07 14.27 27.52
CA GLN A 69 11.23 13.96 26.68
C GLN A 69 11.60 12.46 26.60
N GLU A 70 11.52 11.72 27.71
CA GLU A 70 11.83 10.28 27.73
C GLU A 70 10.81 9.47 26.90
N GLN A 71 9.52 9.78 27.06
CA GLN A 71 8.45 9.12 26.30
C GLN A 71 8.53 9.47 24.82
N VAL A 72 8.87 10.71 24.48
CA VAL A 72 9.10 11.14 23.08
C VAL A 72 10.24 10.36 22.44
N ALA A 73 11.36 10.21 23.15
CA ALA A 73 12.51 9.46 22.64
C ALA A 73 12.16 7.99 22.38
N TRP A 74 11.51 7.35 23.36
CA TRP A 74 11.11 5.95 23.26
C TRP A 74 10.08 5.72 22.15
N LEU A 75 9.01 6.53 22.07
CA LEU A 75 7.98 6.39 21.04
C LEU A 75 8.53 6.64 19.63
N ALA A 76 9.45 7.60 19.46
CA ALA A 76 10.06 7.87 18.17
C ALA A 76 10.94 6.71 17.68
N GLU A 77 11.73 6.12 18.58
CA GLU A 77 12.54 4.93 18.26
C GLU A 77 11.63 3.76 17.92
N HIS A 78 10.65 3.48 18.77
CA HIS A 78 9.70 2.38 18.57
C HIS A 78 8.91 2.51 17.25
N LEU A 79 8.41 3.71 16.93
CA LEU A 79 7.74 3.99 15.65
C LEU A 79 8.68 3.78 14.45
N THR A 80 9.95 4.16 14.58
CA THR A 80 10.93 3.96 13.51
C THR A 80 11.14 2.47 13.23
N GLU A 81 11.23 1.66 14.28
CA GLU A 81 11.32 0.20 14.17
C GLU A 81 10.05 -0.40 13.55
N GLN A 82 8.87 0.03 14.00
CA GLN A 82 7.57 -0.41 13.47
C GLN A 82 7.43 -0.09 11.98
N ILE A 83 7.73 1.15 11.58
CA ILE A 83 7.70 1.59 10.18
C ILE A 83 8.70 0.77 9.35
N THR A 84 9.91 0.54 9.85
CA THR A 84 10.94 -0.23 9.14
C THR A 84 10.52 -1.67 8.94
N ALA A 85 9.97 -2.32 9.97
CA ALA A 85 9.48 -3.68 9.87
C ALA A 85 8.29 -3.79 8.90
N LEU A 86 7.31 -2.88 9.01
CA LEU A 86 6.19 -2.82 8.08
C LEU A 86 6.66 -2.62 6.64
N HIS A 87 7.61 -1.71 6.42
CA HIS A 87 8.15 -1.46 5.08
C HIS A 87 8.81 -2.72 4.51
N ARG A 88 9.62 -3.43 5.31
CA ARG A 88 10.24 -4.69 4.90
C ARG A 88 9.19 -5.75 4.56
N GLU A 89 8.15 -5.89 5.37
CA GLU A 89 7.11 -6.89 5.11
C GLU A 89 6.28 -6.56 3.87
N ILE A 90 5.92 -5.29 3.68
CA ILE A 90 5.22 -4.80 2.47
C ILE A 90 6.08 -5.02 1.22
N ALA A 91 7.38 -4.70 1.28
CA ALA A 91 8.31 -4.88 0.18
C ALA A 91 8.59 -6.36 -0.13
N ALA A 92 8.59 -7.23 0.89
CA ALA A 92 8.77 -8.67 0.73
C ALA A 92 7.47 -9.38 0.29
N TRP A 93 6.31 -8.76 0.45
CA TRP A 93 5.02 -9.37 0.13
C TRP A 93 4.88 -9.82 -1.34
N PRO A 94 5.26 -9.01 -2.36
CA PRO A 94 5.25 -9.45 -3.75
C PRO A 94 6.14 -10.67 -4.01
N LEU A 95 7.19 -10.87 -3.20
CA LEU A 95 8.11 -12.01 -3.30
C LEU A 95 7.59 -13.26 -2.56
N ARG A 96 6.61 -13.12 -1.66
CA ARG A 96 6.04 -14.20 -0.83
C ARG A 96 4.61 -14.58 -1.17
N ALA A 97 3.92 -13.82 -2.01
CA ALA A 97 2.63 -14.22 -2.57
C ALA A 97 2.68 -15.51 -3.44
N TRP A 98 3.86 -16.09 -3.57
CA TRP A 98 4.14 -17.36 -4.24
C TRP A 98 4.07 -18.56 -3.28
N ASP A 99 4.03 -18.35 -1.95
CA ASP A 99 4.05 -19.39 -0.91
C ASP A 99 2.65 -19.74 -0.36
N SER A 100 1.63 -19.87 -1.22
CA SER A 100 0.35 -20.40 -0.76
C SER A 100 0.43 -21.92 -0.57
N ALA A 101 0.01 -22.43 0.60
CA ALA A 101 0.01 -23.86 0.92
C ALA A 101 -0.89 -24.75 0.02
N SER A 102 -1.71 -24.17 -0.86
CA SER A 102 -2.56 -24.88 -1.82
C SER A 102 -2.17 -24.52 -3.27
N PRO A 103 -1.84 -25.51 -4.12
CA PRO A 103 -1.46 -25.28 -5.53
C PRO A 103 -2.52 -24.50 -6.34
N GLY A 104 -3.81 -24.66 -6.00
CA GLY A 104 -4.91 -23.96 -6.66
C GLY A 104 -5.00 -22.48 -6.27
N LEU A 105 -4.80 -22.17 -4.99
CA LEU A 105 -4.87 -20.79 -4.48
C LEU A 105 -3.72 -19.94 -5.00
N GLY A 106 -2.50 -20.50 -5.08
CA GLY A 106 -1.30 -19.78 -5.54
C GLY A 106 -1.38 -19.33 -6.99
N LYS A 107 -1.99 -20.15 -7.86
CA LYS A 107 -2.24 -19.77 -9.26
C LYS A 107 -3.12 -18.53 -9.37
N TRP A 108 -4.20 -18.46 -8.60
CA TRP A 108 -5.12 -17.32 -8.64
C TRP A 108 -4.55 -16.09 -7.94
N GLN A 109 -3.80 -16.27 -6.85
CA GLN A 109 -3.06 -15.18 -6.22
C GLN A 109 -2.01 -14.57 -7.17
N ARG A 110 -1.28 -15.40 -7.92
CA ARG A 110 -0.38 -14.94 -8.98
C ARG A 110 -1.10 -14.12 -10.04
N LYS A 111 -2.20 -14.65 -10.56
CA LYS A 111 -3.00 -13.96 -11.58
C LYS A 111 -3.54 -12.62 -11.07
N ARG A 112 -3.96 -12.54 -9.80
CA ARG A 112 -4.42 -11.30 -9.15
C ARG A 112 -3.30 -10.25 -9.13
N LEU A 113 -2.09 -10.65 -8.74
CA LEU A 113 -0.95 -9.72 -8.66
C LEU A 113 -0.51 -9.22 -10.03
N GLU A 114 -0.38 -10.12 -11.00
CA GLU A 114 -0.08 -9.74 -12.38
C GLU A 114 -1.08 -8.69 -12.88
N ASN A 115 -2.39 -8.92 -12.68
CA ASN A 115 -3.41 -7.98 -13.12
C ASN A 115 -3.35 -6.63 -12.37
N ARG A 116 -3.04 -6.62 -11.06
CA ARG A 116 -2.83 -5.35 -10.32
C ARG A 116 -1.61 -4.58 -10.82
N GLU A 117 -0.52 -5.26 -11.17
CA GLU A 117 0.64 -4.60 -11.77
C GLU A 117 0.36 -4.07 -13.18
N PHE A 118 -0.43 -4.81 -13.98
CA PHE A 118 -0.93 -4.32 -15.26
C PHE A 118 -1.81 -3.09 -15.09
N GLU A 119 -2.73 -3.08 -14.11
CA GLU A 119 -3.56 -1.92 -13.81
C GLU A 119 -2.71 -0.70 -13.42
N ARG A 120 -1.72 -0.87 -12.53
CA ARG A 120 -0.79 0.19 -12.12
C ARG A 120 -0.10 0.81 -13.35
N ARG A 121 0.48 -0.02 -14.23
CA ARG A 121 1.15 0.45 -15.45
C ARG A 121 0.19 1.16 -16.42
N LEU A 122 -1.03 0.65 -16.59
CA LEU A 122 -2.04 1.32 -17.43
C LEU A 122 -2.40 2.70 -16.88
N PHE A 123 -2.51 2.83 -15.56
CA PHE A 123 -2.78 4.09 -14.90
C PHE A 123 -1.62 5.08 -15.05
N GLU A 124 -0.38 4.63 -14.87
CA GLU A 124 0.83 5.43 -15.13
C GLU A 124 0.89 5.93 -16.58
N MET A 125 0.65 5.04 -17.55
CA MET A 125 0.58 5.40 -18.96
C MET A 125 -0.51 6.45 -19.20
N LYS A 126 -1.69 6.29 -18.60
CA LYS A 126 -2.79 7.26 -18.74
C LYS A 126 -2.37 8.62 -18.21
N ARG A 127 -1.84 8.66 -16.99
CA ARG A 127 -1.39 9.90 -16.33
C ARG A 127 -0.31 10.62 -17.13
N GLU A 128 0.59 9.88 -17.77
CA GLU A 128 1.61 10.43 -18.67
C GLU A 128 0.96 11.12 -19.90
N ARG A 129 -0.04 10.49 -20.54
CA ARG A 129 -0.75 11.10 -21.68
C ARG A 129 -1.56 12.32 -21.25
N GLU A 130 -2.23 12.26 -20.10
CA GLU A 130 -2.96 13.40 -19.53
C GLU A 130 -2.02 14.58 -19.26
N ALA A 131 -0.83 14.33 -18.71
CA ALA A 131 0.17 15.37 -18.49
C ALA A 131 0.64 16.00 -19.80
N ARG A 132 0.93 15.18 -20.84
CA ARG A 132 1.28 15.67 -22.18
C ARG A 132 0.16 16.46 -22.85
N LEU A 133 -1.09 16.05 -22.65
CA LEU A 133 -2.25 16.72 -23.21
C LEU A 133 -2.38 18.14 -22.67
N ASN A 134 -2.11 18.34 -21.37
CA ASN A 134 -2.14 19.64 -20.72
C ASN A 134 -1.07 20.61 -21.23
N THR A 135 0.04 20.10 -21.77
CA THR A 135 1.15 20.91 -22.30
C THR A 135 1.17 21.00 -23.83
N SER A 136 0.26 20.31 -24.52
CA SER A 136 0.27 20.25 -25.99
C SER A 136 -0.37 21.50 -26.60
N GLU A 137 0.32 22.10 -27.57
CA GLU A 137 -0.10 23.34 -28.24
C GLU A 137 -0.85 23.08 -29.55
N THR A 138 -0.79 21.86 -30.10
CA THR A 138 -1.37 21.54 -31.40
C THR A 138 -2.66 20.74 -31.27
N LEU A 139 -3.69 21.11 -32.04
CA LEU A 139 -4.98 20.42 -32.02
C LEU A 139 -4.85 18.95 -32.46
N GLU A 140 -3.94 18.64 -33.38
CA GLU A 140 -3.72 17.27 -33.86
C GLU A 140 -3.14 16.36 -32.77
N GLU A 141 -2.11 16.82 -32.04
CA GLU A 141 -1.55 16.06 -30.92
C GLU A 141 -2.57 15.92 -29.77
N GLN A 142 -3.34 16.98 -29.48
CA GLN A 142 -4.42 16.90 -28.48
C GLN A 142 -5.46 15.83 -28.84
N GLN A 143 -5.93 15.79 -30.08
CA GLN A 143 -6.90 14.78 -30.54
C GLN A 143 -6.33 13.36 -30.47
N LEU A 144 -5.05 13.17 -30.82
CA LEU A 144 -4.37 11.89 -30.71
C LEU A 144 -4.30 11.43 -29.24
N LEU A 145 -3.82 12.29 -28.34
CA LEU A 145 -3.70 12.00 -26.91
C LEU A 145 -5.06 11.68 -26.27
N MET A 146 -6.13 12.40 -26.63
CA MET A 146 -7.49 12.11 -26.15
C MET A 146 -7.96 10.71 -26.56
N ARG A 147 -7.67 10.27 -27.80
CA ARG A 147 -8.00 8.91 -28.26
C ARG A 147 -7.19 7.85 -27.51
N GLU A 148 -5.90 8.09 -27.28
CA GLU A 148 -5.05 7.19 -26.48
C GLU A 148 -5.53 7.06 -25.04
N ILE A 149 -5.88 8.19 -24.39
CA ILE A 149 -6.42 8.21 -23.03
C ILE A 149 -7.71 7.39 -22.96
N SER A 150 -8.65 7.61 -23.88
CA SER A 150 -9.90 6.85 -23.92
C SER A 150 -9.66 5.34 -24.13
N ALA A 151 -8.70 4.97 -24.99
CA ALA A 151 -8.33 3.58 -25.17
C ALA A 151 -7.71 2.96 -23.89
N LEU A 152 -6.90 3.72 -23.15
CA LEU A 152 -6.34 3.29 -21.87
C LEU A 152 -7.42 3.13 -20.80
N GLU A 153 -8.39 4.03 -20.73
CA GLU A 153 -9.54 3.91 -19.81
C GLU A 153 -10.33 2.62 -20.06
N GLY A 154 -10.64 2.30 -21.32
CA GLY A 154 -11.31 1.05 -21.67
C GLY A 154 -10.50 -0.20 -21.32
N ARG A 155 -9.16 -0.12 -21.34
CA ARG A 155 -8.28 -1.21 -20.88
C ARG A 155 -8.28 -1.34 -19.35
N ILE A 156 -8.25 -0.21 -18.63
CA ILE A 156 -8.32 -0.20 -17.16
C ILE A 156 -9.62 -0.83 -16.68
N VAL A 157 -10.76 -0.47 -17.27
CA VAL A 157 -12.07 -1.05 -16.93
C VAL A 157 -12.07 -2.57 -17.09
N ARG A 158 -11.56 -3.08 -18.22
CA ARG A 158 -11.46 -4.54 -18.45
C ARG A 158 -10.49 -5.22 -17.48
N CYS A 159 -9.39 -4.57 -17.11
CA CYS A 159 -8.45 -5.09 -16.12
C CYS A 159 -9.11 -5.22 -14.74
N ARG A 160 -9.90 -4.22 -14.33
CA ARG A 160 -10.67 -4.25 -13.08
C ARG A 160 -11.71 -5.36 -13.05
N GLN A 161 -12.46 -5.54 -14.15
CA GLN A 161 -13.41 -6.65 -14.27
C GLN A 161 -12.73 -8.01 -14.13
N ALA A 162 -11.55 -8.20 -14.75
CA ALA A 162 -10.77 -9.42 -14.61
C ALA A 162 -10.26 -9.62 -13.17
N LEU A 163 -9.87 -8.55 -12.47
CA LEU A 163 -9.51 -8.59 -11.04
C LEU A 163 -10.68 -9.04 -10.18
N ASP A 164 -11.88 -8.49 -10.37
CA ASP A 164 -13.08 -8.86 -9.64
C ASP A 164 -13.41 -10.36 -9.81
N GLU A 165 -13.28 -10.88 -11.03
CA GLU A 165 -13.46 -12.31 -11.31
C GLU A 165 -12.44 -13.18 -10.57
N ILE A 166 -11.17 -12.77 -10.57
CA ILE A 166 -10.10 -13.47 -9.86
C ILE A 166 -10.35 -13.45 -8.35
N GLU A 167 -10.77 -12.31 -7.79
CA GLU A 167 -11.07 -12.17 -6.36
C GLU A 167 -12.23 -13.08 -5.94
N ARG A 168 -13.31 -13.17 -6.74
CA ARG A 168 -14.42 -14.11 -6.50
C ARG A 168 -13.98 -15.57 -6.51
N VAL A 169 -13.05 -15.96 -7.38
CA VAL A 169 -12.53 -17.33 -7.42
C VAL A 169 -11.69 -17.62 -6.17
N ILE A 170 -10.87 -16.66 -5.74
CA ILE A 170 -10.08 -16.77 -4.52
C ILE A 170 -11.01 -16.94 -3.32
N GLU A 171 -12.04 -16.10 -3.17
CA GLU A 171 -13.03 -16.19 -2.08
C GLU A 171 -13.67 -17.58 -1.97
N ARG A 172 -14.06 -18.16 -3.12
CA ARG A 172 -14.63 -19.52 -3.17
C ARG A 172 -13.64 -20.61 -2.75
N LEU A 173 -12.36 -20.44 -3.05
CA LEU A 173 -11.31 -21.41 -2.70
C LEU A 173 -10.83 -21.28 -1.26
N THR A 174 -11.10 -20.16 -0.60
CA THR A 174 -10.72 -19.89 0.80
C THR A 174 -11.85 -20.14 1.80
N ARG A 175 -13.04 -20.54 1.33
CA ARG A 175 -14.21 -20.84 2.14
C ARG A 175 -14.28 -22.33 2.48
#